data_AF-A0AAU7P0T0-F1
#
_entry.id   AF-A0AAU7P0T0-F1
#
_cell.length_a   1.000
_cell.length_b   1.000
_cell.length_c   1.000
_cell.angle_alpha   90.00
_cell.angle_beta   90.00
_cell.angle_gamma   90.00
#
_symmetry.space_group_name_H-M   'P 1'
#
loop_
_entity.id
_entity.type
_entity.pdbx_description
1 polymer ?
#
loop_
_entity_poly.entity_id
_entity_poly.type
_entity_poly.pdbx_seq_one_letter_code
_entity_poly.pdbx_strand_id
1 'polypeptide(L)'
;MEQGLSDEESITELQSEILGSRATNYGIRQSLVFVGENDPYAMTMVHYVAPHWDDVESMLSGLSAFADRTRGKSSIVRATVLSFGFVYIHPMADGNGLISRFLINDTLRRDDVVPDPFILPVSATIISSSHNRRAYDQVLEVFSKPLMRRYQDCHRFAEEVTGDDRIDYNFHFDACEDACATWRYPDLTEHTEYLAGIIDQTINLDWNKHLTPE
;
A
#
# COMPACT_ATOMS: atom_id res chain seq x y z
N MET A 1 13.76 14.27 -5.50
CA MET A 1 12.62 13.72 -6.27
C MET A 1 11.32 14.38 -5.79
N GLU A 2 10.92 15.47 -6.41
CA GLU A 2 9.70 16.21 -6.03
C GLU A 2 8.43 15.65 -6.72
N GLN A 3 8.53 14.55 -7.49
CA GLN A 3 7.46 14.03 -8.39
C GLN A 3 7.08 12.55 -8.19
N GLY A 4 7.55 11.87 -7.14
CA GLY A 4 7.61 10.39 -7.06
C GLY A 4 6.32 9.55 -7.17
N LEU A 5 5.13 10.14 -7.31
CA LEU A 5 3.85 9.42 -7.50
C LEU A 5 3.01 9.94 -8.69
N SER A 6 3.42 11.02 -9.37
CA SER A 6 2.60 11.68 -10.40
C SER A 6 2.86 11.20 -11.82
N ASP A 7 4.00 10.56 -12.06
CA ASP A 7 4.41 10.09 -13.38
C ASP A 7 4.86 8.63 -13.31
N GLU A 8 4.51 7.87 -14.36
CA GLU A 8 4.80 6.44 -14.47
C GLU A 8 6.31 6.14 -14.44
N GLU A 9 7.12 7.03 -15.03
CA GLU A 9 8.57 6.88 -15.05
C GLU A 9 9.14 6.94 -13.62
N SER A 10 8.82 7.98 -12.86
CA SER A 10 9.31 8.14 -11.48
C SER A 10 8.86 7.02 -10.54
N ILE A 11 7.62 6.55 -10.65
CA ILE A 11 7.13 5.48 -9.77
C ILE A 11 7.75 4.12 -10.11
N THR A 12 8.06 3.90 -11.40
CA THR A 12 8.76 2.70 -11.88
C THR A 12 10.25 2.74 -11.53
N GLU A 13 10.88 3.92 -11.59
CA GLU A 13 12.23 4.14 -11.07
C GLU A 13 12.29 3.86 -9.57
N LEU A 14 11.35 4.40 -8.80
CA LEU A 14 11.25 4.14 -7.37
C LEU A 14 11.07 2.65 -7.06
N GLN A 15 10.19 1.96 -7.80
CA GLN A 15 10.03 0.50 -7.70
C GLN A 15 11.36 -0.21 -7.95
N SER A 16 12.09 0.19 -9.00
CA SER A 16 13.37 -0.39 -9.37
C SER A 16 14.45 -0.17 -8.31
N GLU A 17 14.51 1.02 -7.71
CA GLU A 17 15.42 1.32 -6.60
C GLU A 17 15.13 0.49 -5.35
N ILE A 18 13.84 0.30 -5.02
CA ILE A 18 13.43 -0.42 -3.81
C ILE A 18 13.57 -1.94 -3.98
N LEU A 19 13.18 -2.50 -5.12
CA LEU A 19 13.16 -3.96 -5.34
C LEU A 19 14.49 -4.47 -5.91
N GLY A 20 15.26 -3.62 -6.61
CA GLY A 20 16.40 -4.06 -7.40
C GLY A 20 16.00 -5.19 -8.35
N SER A 21 16.91 -6.11 -8.66
CA SER A 21 16.64 -7.25 -9.57
C SER A 21 15.68 -8.32 -9.03
N ARG A 22 14.94 -8.04 -7.95
CA ARG A 22 14.02 -9.00 -7.31
C ARG A 22 12.58 -8.89 -7.81
N ALA A 23 12.21 -7.80 -8.48
CA ALA A 23 10.86 -7.66 -9.00
C ALA A 23 10.63 -8.66 -10.13
N THR A 24 9.48 -9.32 -10.11
CA THR A 24 9.07 -10.22 -11.19
C THR A 24 8.66 -9.42 -12.42
N ASN A 25 7.96 -8.32 -12.17
CA ASN A 25 7.46 -7.39 -13.19
C ASN A 25 7.65 -5.95 -12.70
N TYR A 26 7.90 -5.04 -13.63
CA TYR A 26 8.05 -3.61 -13.36
C TYR A 26 6.94 -2.82 -14.03
N GLY A 27 6.66 -1.64 -13.48
CA GLY A 27 5.67 -0.72 -14.01
C GLY A 27 4.29 -0.85 -13.40
N ILE A 28 3.41 0.05 -13.85
CA ILE A 28 2.00 0.06 -13.47
C ILE A 28 1.32 -1.16 -14.11
N ARG A 29 0.51 -1.87 -13.33
CA ARG A 29 -0.22 -3.05 -13.82
C ARG A 29 -1.27 -2.66 -14.86
N GLN A 30 -1.51 -3.55 -15.83
CA GLN A 30 -2.59 -3.42 -16.82
C GLN A 30 -3.57 -4.60 -16.73
N SER A 31 -3.75 -5.11 -15.52
CA SER A 31 -4.61 -6.24 -15.20
C SER A 31 -5.31 -6.02 -13.85
N LEU A 32 -6.44 -6.72 -13.65
CA LEU A 32 -7.10 -6.75 -12.35
C LEU A 32 -6.31 -7.65 -11.40
N VAL A 33 -6.12 -7.17 -10.17
CA VAL A 33 -5.37 -7.89 -9.14
C VAL A 33 -6.19 -8.00 -7.87
N PHE A 34 -5.89 -9.04 -7.10
CA PHE A 34 -6.49 -9.30 -5.80
C PHE A 34 -5.39 -9.64 -4.80
N VAL A 35 -5.66 -9.41 -3.52
CA VAL A 35 -4.87 -9.96 -2.42
C VAL A 35 -5.66 -11.10 -1.83
N GLY A 36 -5.03 -12.27 -1.71
CA GLY A 36 -5.70 -13.48 -1.29
C GLY A 36 -4.72 -14.57 -0.89
N GLU A 37 -5.28 -15.69 -0.47
CA GLU A 37 -4.54 -16.91 -0.19
C GLU A 37 -4.85 -17.93 -1.28
N ASN A 38 -3.79 -18.46 -1.90
CA ASN A 38 -3.88 -19.60 -2.80
C ASN A 38 -3.75 -20.87 -1.96
N ASP A 39 -4.86 -21.53 -1.67
CA ASP A 39 -4.88 -22.88 -1.12
C ASP A 39 -4.90 -23.88 -2.27
N PRO A 40 -3.87 -24.74 -2.44
CA PRO A 40 -3.86 -25.77 -3.48
C PRO A 40 -5.00 -26.80 -3.38
N TYR A 41 -5.67 -26.88 -2.24
CA TYR A 41 -6.71 -27.87 -1.93
C TYR A 41 -8.10 -27.24 -1.73
N ALA A 42 -8.22 -25.91 -1.76
CA ALA A 42 -9.48 -25.18 -1.64
C ALA A 42 -9.65 -24.17 -2.78
N MET A 43 -10.74 -23.41 -2.76
CA MET A 43 -10.91 -22.28 -3.68
C MET A 43 -10.01 -21.12 -3.22
N THR A 44 -9.35 -20.45 -4.18
CA THR A 44 -8.61 -19.21 -3.91
C THR A 44 -9.47 -18.24 -3.13
N MET A 45 -9.01 -17.85 -1.95
CA MET A 45 -9.76 -16.95 -1.07
C MET A 45 -9.33 -15.51 -1.33
N VAL A 46 -10.26 -14.72 -1.84
CA VAL A 46 -10.03 -13.30 -2.14
C VAL A 46 -10.30 -12.46 -0.90
N HIS A 47 -9.25 -11.88 -0.32
CA HIS A 47 -9.34 -11.00 0.85
C HIS A 47 -9.54 -9.53 0.47
N TYR A 48 -9.12 -9.14 -0.73
CA TYR A 48 -9.23 -7.78 -1.22
C TYR A 48 -9.17 -7.76 -2.75
N VAL A 49 -9.92 -6.83 -3.36
CA VAL A 49 -9.84 -6.54 -4.79
C VAL A 49 -9.39 -5.10 -5.02
N ALA A 50 -8.42 -4.91 -5.92
CA ALA A 50 -7.92 -3.59 -6.29
C ALA A 50 -8.83 -2.93 -7.36
N PRO A 51 -8.75 -1.60 -7.54
CA PRO A 51 -9.48 -0.91 -8.61
C PRO A 51 -9.09 -1.41 -10.01
N HIS A 52 -9.94 -1.12 -11.00
CA HIS A 52 -9.59 -1.33 -12.40
C HIS A 52 -8.32 -0.57 -12.78
N TRP A 53 -7.47 -1.13 -13.64
CA TRP A 53 -6.18 -0.51 -13.99
C TRP A 53 -6.36 0.85 -14.69
N ASP A 54 -7.42 1.01 -15.49
CA ASP A 54 -7.76 2.30 -16.14
C ASP A 54 -7.94 3.47 -15.16
N ASP A 55 -8.29 3.20 -13.90
CA ASP A 55 -8.42 4.25 -12.88
C ASP A 55 -7.10 4.54 -12.14
N VAL A 56 -6.10 3.65 -12.21
CA VAL A 56 -4.91 3.68 -11.34
C VAL A 56 -4.11 4.98 -11.49
N GLU A 57 -3.82 5.41 -12.70
CA GLU A 57 -3.07 6.65 -12.95
C GLU A 57 -3.77 7.88 -12.36
N SER A 58 -5.10 7.93 -12.49
CA SER A 58 -5.91 9.02 -11.94
C SER A 58 -5.89 9.02 -10.41
N MET A 59 -5.89 7.84 -9.78
CA MET A 59 -5.82 7.71 -8.32
C MET A 59 -4.42 8.04 -7.79
N LEU A 60 -3.36 7.65 -8.50
CA LEU A 60 -1.99 8.05 -8.21
C LEU A 60 -1.79 9.57 -8.31
N SER A 61 -2.35 10.18 -9.35
CA SER A 61 -2.41 11.64 -9.50
C SER A 61 -3.14 12.29 -8.32
N GLY A 62 -4.22 11.66 -7.83
CA GLY A 62 -4.92 12.08 -6.62
C GLY A 62 -4.06 12.03 -5.36
N LEU A 63 -3.29 10.96 -5.15
CA LEU A 63 -2.34 10.86 -4.05
C LEU A 63 -1.23 11.90 -4.14
N SER A 64 -0.68 12.14 -5.33
CA SER A 64 0.33 13.18 -5.54
C SER A 64 -0.23 14.57 -5.21
N ALA A 65 -1.42 14.90 -5.72
CA ALA A 65 -2.10 16.15 -5.40
C ALA A 65 -2.41 16.29 -3.89
N PHE A 66 -2.76 15.20 -3.21
CA PHE A 66 -2.92 15.17 -1.77
C PHE A 66 -1.60 15.47 -1.05
N ALA A 67 -0.49 14.84 -1.47
CA ALA A 67 0.83 15.03 -0.87
C ALA A 67 1.23 16.51 -0.86
N ASP A 68 1.02 17.20 -1.99
CA ASP A 68 1.36 18.61 -2.17
C ASP A 68 0.46 19.55 -1.39
N ARG A 69 -0.85 19.35 -1.47
CA ARG A 69 -1.82 20.24 -0.80
C ARG A 69 -1.80 20.12 0.72
N THR A 70 -1.29 19.01 1.24
CA THR A 70 -1.22 18.75 2.67
C THR A 70 0.15 19.08 3.27
N ARG A 71 1.09 19.65 2.50
CA ARG A 71 2.38 20.14 3.04
C ARG A 71 2.18 21.00 4.29
N GLY A 72 2.91 20.69 5.35
CA GLY A 72 2.82 21.36 6.66
C GLY A 72 1.59 20.98 7.50
N LYS A 73 0.81 19.97 7.11
CA LYS A 73 -0.23 19.33 7.96
C LYS A 73 0.38 18.16 8.73
N SER A 74 -0.44 17.47 9.53
CA SER A 74 0.00 16.32 10.35
C SER A 74 0.72 15.27 9.51
N SER A 75 2.01 15.07 9.78
CA SER A 75 2.87 14.15 9.03
C SER A 75 2.42 12.70 9.14
N ILE A 76 1.87 12.31 10.29
CA ILE A 76 1.32 10.96 10.50
C ILE A 76 0.12 10.74 9.58
N VAL A 77 -0.83 11.69 9.54
CA VAL A 77 -2.02 11.60 8.66
C VAL A 77 -1.58 11.52 7.21
N ARG A 78 -0.60 12.34 6.82
CA ARG A 78 -0.08 12.35 5.45
C ARG A 78 0.58 11.03 5.08
N ALA A 79 1.46 10.52 5.95
CA ALA A 79 2.12 9.23 5.75
C ALA A 79 1.10 8.09 5.67
N THR A 80 0.04 8.13 6.50
CA THR A 80 -1.06 7.16 6.43
C THR A 80 -1.75 7.19 5.08
N VAL A 81 -2.20 8.36 4.61
CA VAL A 81 -2.95 8.47 3.36
C VAL A 81 -2.09 8.06 2.16
N LEU A 82 -0.83 8.52 2.12
CA LEU A 82 0.09 8.18 1.02
C LEU A 82 0.44 6.70 1.01
N SER A 83 0.67 6.09 2.18
CA SER A 83 1.00 4.67 2.29
C SER A 83 -0.21 3.77 2.03
N PHE A 84 -1.29 3.90 2.81
CA PHE A 84 -2.43 3.00 2.70
C PHE A 84 -3.26 3.26 1.45
N GLY A 85 -3.38 4.52 1.01
CA GLY A 85 -3.97 4.83 -0.28
C GLY A 85 -3.24 4.12 -1.41
N PHE A 86 -1.90 4.11 -1.40
CA PHE A 86 -1.10 3.38 -2.38
C PHE A 86 -1.34 1.86 -2.30
N VAL A 87 -1.40 1.28 -1.10
CA VAL A 87 -1.73 -0.15 -0.91
C VAL A 87 -3.08 -0.51 -1.52
N TYR A 88 -4.09 0.32 -1.31
CA TYR A 88 -5.44 0.06 -1.80
C TYR A 88 -5.58 0.27 -3.31
N ILE A 89 -4.92 1.27 -3.89
CA ILE A 89 -4.84 1.41 -5.35
C ILE A 89 -4.13 0.20 -5.97
N HIS A 90 -3.11 -0.32 -5.27
CA HIS A 90 -2.28 -1.45 -5.68
C HIS A 90 -1.70 -1.25 -7.10
N PRO A 91 -1.02 -0.13 -7.37
CA PRO A 91 -0.74 0.31 -8.74
C PRO A 91 0.29 -0.53 -9.48
N MET A 92 1.25 -1.11 -8.77
CA MET A 92 2.40 -1.77 -9.40
C MET A 92 2.11 -3.24 -9.67
N ALA A 93 2.77 -3.80 -10.68
CA ALA A 93 2.73 -5.24 -10.92
C ALA A 93 3.36 -6.07 -9.77
N ASP A 94 4.33 -5.48 -9.05
CA ASP A 94 5.00 -6.11 -7.91
C ASP A 94 5.49 -5.05 -6.91
N GLY A 95 5.73 -5.43 -5.65
CA GLY A 95 6.38 -4.57 -4.68
C GLY A 95 5.50 -3.56 -3.96
N ASN A 96 4.17 -3.60 -4.14
CA ASN A 96 3.25 -2.60 -3.59
C ASN A 96 3.42 -2.39 -2.08
N GLY A 97 3.54 -3.48 -1.31
CA GLY A 97 3.75 -3.40 0.13
C GLY A 97 5.10 -2.78 0.52
N LEU A 98 6.17 -3.01 -0.25
CA LEU A 98 7.49 -2.43 0.03
C LEU A 98 7.48 -0.93 -0.25
N ILE A 99 6.90 -0.50 -1.38
CA ILE A 99 6.77 0.91 -1.73
C ILE A 99 5.91 1.64 -0.72
N SER A 100 4.76 1.08 -0.32
CA SER A 100 3.92 1.65 0.74
C SER A 100 4.70 1.92 2.04
N ARG A 101 5.48 0.94 2.52
CA ARG A 101 6.28 1.12 3.73
C ARG A 101 7.43 2.11 3.56
N PHE A 102 7.98 2.22 2.35
CA PHE A 102 8.93 3.27 2.00
C PHE A 102 8.28 4.65 2.09
N LEU A 103 7.07 4.83 1.53
CA LEU A 103 6.34 6.10 1.54
C LEU A 103 6.08 6.64 2.95
N ILE A 104 5.90 5.76 3.94
CA ILE A 104 5.80 6.18 5.36
C ILE A 104 7.07 6.95 5.77
N ASN A 105 8.24 6.34 5.55
CA ASN A 105 9.52 6.94 5.94
C ASN A 105 9.87 8.17 5.11
N ASP A 106 9.66 8.10 3.80
CA ASP A 106 9.90 9.24 2.90
C ASP A 106 9.03 10.45 3.29
N THR A 107 7.76 10.23 3.62
CA THR A 107 6.88 11.31 4.08
C THR A 107 7.36 11.91 5.39
N LEU A 108 7.67 11.09 6.40
CA LEU A 108 8.14 11.59 7.70
C LEU A 108 9.46 12.35 7.58
N ARG A 109 10.36 11.93 6.68
CA ARG A 109 11.62 12.61 6.41
C ARG A 109 11.41 13.95 5.70
N ARG A 110 10.56 14.00 4.67
CA ARG A 110 10.23 15.23 3.93
C ARG A 110 9.48 16.25 4.78
N ASP A 111 8.79 15.79 5.82
CA ASP A 111 8.09 16.62 6.78
C ASP A 111 8.98 17.03 7.98
N ASP A 112 10.29 16.78 7.90
CA ASP A 112 11.29 17.11 8.93
C ASP A 112 11.01 16.48 10.32
N VAL A 113 10.24 15.40 10.37
CA VAL A 113 9.97 14.65 11.62
C VAL A 113 11.15 13.77 12.00
N VAL A 114 11.84 13.21 11.00
CA VAL A 114 13.03 12.36 11.18
C VAL A 114 14.21 13.03 10.48
N PRO A 115 15.22 13.51 11.23
CA PRO A 115 16.36 14.18 10.62
C PRO A 115 17.33 13.18 9.98
N ASP A 116 18.10 13.66 9.00
CA ASP A 116 19.21 12.90 8.45
C ASP A 116 20.28 12.60 9.52
N PRO A 117 20.92 11.40 9.51
CA PRO A 117 20.74 10.28 8.58
C PRO A 117 19.77 9.19 9.10
N PHE A 118 18.88 9.52 10.04
CA PHE A 118 18.06 8.53 10.73
C PHE A 118 16.91 8.02 9.86
N ILE A 119 16.52 6.76 10.07
CA ILE A 119 15.36 6.12 9.46
C ILE A 119 14.57 5.46 10.58
N LEU A 120 13.26 5.65 10.61
CA LEU A 120 12.41 4.91 11.55
C LEU A 120 12.16 3.51 10.99
N PRO A 121 12.56 2.43 11.69
CA PRO A 121 12.39 1.06 11.21
C PRO A 121 10.93 0.57 11.38
N VAL A 122 9.95 1.36 10.91
CA VAL A 122 8.51 1.07 10.94
C VAL A 122 8.20 -0.34 10.43
N SER A 123 8.77 -0.71 9.27
CA SER A 123 8.63 -2.06 8.70
C SER A 123 9.08 -3.16 9.66
N ALA A 124 10.19 -2.96 10.36
CA ALA A 124 10.71 -3.91 11.32
C ALA A 124 9.79 -4.01 12.55
N THR A 125 9.25 -2.88 13.02
CA THR A 125 8.28 -2.85 14.12
C THR A 125 7.00 -3.59 13.76
N ILE A 126 6.45 -3.39 12.55
CA ILE A 126 5.27 -4.12 12.06
C ILE A 126 5.47 -5.64 12.13
N ILE A 127 6.65 -6.12 11.74
CA ILE A 127 6.95 -7.57 11.73
C ILE A 127 7.58 -8.09 13.02
N SER A 128 7.83 -7.24 14.02
CA SER A 128 8.63 -7.59 15.20
C SER A 128 7.97 -8.64 16.11
N SER A 129 6.64 -8.74 16.08
CA SER A 129 5.88 -9.67 16.91
C SER A 129 4.63 -10.17 16.19
N SER A 130 4.10 -11.31 16.64
CA SER A 130 2.82 -11.83 16.14
C SER A 130 1.65 -10.90 16.45
N HIS A 131 1.74 -10.10 17.51
CA HIS A 131 0.74 -9.08 17.84
C HIS A 131 0.76 -7.96 16.80
N ASN A 132 1.94 -7.41 16.47
CA ASN A 132 2.06 -6.30 15.52
C ASN A 132 1.68 -6.72 14.09
N ARG A 133 2.06 -7.94 13.68
CA ARG A 133 1.63 -8.50 12.40
C ARG A 133 0.11 -8.61 12.32
N ARG A 134 -0.53 -9.15 13.37
CA ARG A 134 -1.99 -9.23 13.44
C ARG A 134 -2.65 -7.85 13.44
N ALA A 135 -2.08 -6.86 14.13
CA ALA A 135 -2.60 -5.50 14.13
C ALA A 135 -2.51 -4.86 12.72
N TYR A 136 -1.45 -5.16 11.96
CA TYR A 136 -1.33 -4.73 10.57
C TYR A 136 -2.40 -5.38 9.67
N ASP A 137 -2.62 -6.69 9.83
CA ASP A 137 -3.67 -7.38 9.07
C ASP A 137 -5.05 -6.81 9.43
N GLN A 138 -5.31 -6.59 10.73
CA GLN A 138 -6.56 -6.01 11.23
C GLN A 138 -6.84 -4.62 10.65
N VAL A 139 -5.83 -3.74 10.60
CA VAL A 139 -6.04 -2.39 10.05
C VAL A 139 -6.30 -2.43 8.54
N LEU A 140 -5.68 -3.37 7.81
CA LEU A 140 -6.00 -3.57 6.40
C LEU A 140 -7.44 -4.07 6.21
N GLU A 141 -7.89 -4.96 7.10
CA GLU A 141 -9.23 -5.54 7.12
C GLU A 141 -10.35 -4.53 7.44
N VAL A 142 -10.05 -3.40 8.10
CA VAL A 142 -11.01 -2.30 8.31
C VAL A 142 -11.58 -1.83 6.97
N PHE A 143 -10.75 -1.76 5.94
CA PHE A 143 -11.18 -1.41 4.58
C PHE A 143 -11.64 -2.64 3.78
N SER A 144 -10.86 -3.72 3.79
CA SER A 144 -11.09 -4.83 2.86
C SER A 144 -12.30 -5.68 3.22
N LYS A 145 -12.61 -5.93 4.50
CA LYS A 145 -13.76 -6.77 4.88
C LYS A 145 -15.11 -6.15 4.50
N PRO A 146 -15.39 -4.85 4.77
CA PRO A 146 -16.63 -4.24 4.31
C PRO A 146 -16.77 -4.25 2.79
N LEU A 147 -15.68 -3.96 2.07
CA LEU A 147 -15.65 -4.01 0.61
C LEU A 147 -16.01 -5.42 0.10
N MET A 148 -15.28 -6.43 0.57
CA MET A 148 -15.49 -7.80 0.12
C MET A 148 -16.85 -8.34 0.54
N ARG A 149 -17.39 -7.96 1.72
CA ARG A 149 -18.76 -8.34 2.11
C ARG A 149 -19.81 -7.81 1.13
N ARG A 150 -19.61 -6.59 0.61
CA ARG A 150 -20.56 -5.95 -0.33
C ARG A 150 -20.45 -6.51 -1.75
N TYR A 151 -19.28 -7.02 -2.14
CA TYR A 151 -18.98 -7.46 -3.51
C TYR A 151 -18.49 -8.91 -3.62
N GLN A 152 -18.81 -9.74 -2.62
CA GLN A 152 -18.34 -11.13 -2.52
C GLN A 152 -18.70 -11.98 -3.76
N ASP A 153 -19.84 -11.69 -4.40
CA ASP A 153 -20.35 -12.44 -5.56
C ASP A 153 -20.04 -11.73 -6.90
N CYS A 154 -19.24 -10.66 -6.88
CA CYS A 154 -18.93 -9.84 -8.04
C CYS A 154 -17.56 -10.13 -8.65
N HIS A 155 -16.88 -11.21 -8.22
CA HIS A 155 -15.60 -11.62 -8.77
C HIS A 155 -15.62 -13.09 -9.20
N ARG A 156 -14.76 -13.42 -10.17
CA ARG A 156 -14.63 -14.78 -10.71
C ARG A 156 -13.25 -15.00 -11.31
N PHE A 157 -12.88 -16.26 -11.43
CA PHE A 157 -11.73 -16.72 -12.21
C PHE A 157 -12.21 -17.30 -13.54
N ALA A 158 -11.53 -16.98 -14.64
CA ALA A 158 -11.88 -17.42 -15.98
C ALA A 158 -10.68 -18.01 -16.73
N GLU A 159 -10.78 -18.10 -18.06
CA GLU A 159 -9.63 -18.40 -18.91
C GLU A 159 -8.58 -17.30 -18.77
N GLU A 160 -7.31 -17.72 -18.75
CA GLU A 160 -6.18 -16.81 -18.61
C GLU A 160 -6.02 -15.95 -19.87
N VAL A 161 -5.81 -14.65 -19.66
CA VAL A 161 -5.59 -13.67 -20.71
C VAL A 161 -4.29 -12.92 -20.44
N THR A 162 -3.56 -12.59 -21.51
CA THR A 162 -2.34 -11.79 -21.42
C THR A 162 -2.71 -10.30 -21.47
N GLY A 163 -2.33 -9.55 -20.44
CA GLY A 163 -2.47 -8.09 -20.42
C GLY A 163 -1.53 -7.39 -21.41
N ASP A 164 -1.78 -6.11 -21.67
CA ASP A 164 -0.93 -5.28 -22.54
C ASP A 164 0.49 -5.10 -21.96
N ASP A 165 0.63 -5.22 -20.64
CA ASP A 165 1.88 -5.28 -19.89
C ASP A 165 2.60 -6.64 -20.00
N ARG A 166 2.04 -7.60 -20.76
CA ARG A 166 2.49 -8.99 -20.92
C ARG A 166 2.42 -9.83 -19.65
N ILE A 167 1.59 -9.42 -18.69
CA ILE A 167 1.31 -10.20 -17.48
C ILE A 167 0.03 -10.98 -17.71
N ASP A 168 0.11 -12.29 -17.53
CA ASP A 168 -1.07 -13.16 -17.60
C ASP A 168 -1.93 -13.02 -16.35
N TYR A 169 -3.24 -12.91 -16.53
CA TYR A 169 -4.21 -12.85 -15.44
C TYR A 169 -5.52 -13.54 -15.84
N ASN A 170 -6.23 -14.07 -14.85
CA ASN A 170 -7.51 -14.75 -15.05
C ASN A 170 -8.60 -14.27 -14.07
N PHE A 171 -8.28 -13.26 -13.25
CA PHE A 171 -9.15 -12.72 -12.24
C PHE A 171 -10.00 -11.57 -12.82
N HIS A 172 -11.31 -11.63 -12.59
CA HIS A 172 -12.26 -10.63 -13.06
C HIS A 172 -13.12 -10.09 -11.92
N PHE A 173 -13.45 -8.81 -12.00
CA PHE A 173 -14.30 -8.11 -11.05
C PHE A 173 -15.33 -7.24 -11.78
N ASP A 174 -16.59 -7.62 -11.70
CA ASP A 174 -17.67 -7.07 -12.54
C ASP A 174 -18.35 -5.83 -11.89
N ALA A 175 -17.83 -5.34 -10.76
CA ALA A 175 -18.38 -4.21 -10.00
C ALA A 175 -17.38 -3.05 -9.81
N CYS A 176 -16.38 -2.92 -10.70
CA CYS A 176 -15.36 -1.86 -10.63
C CYS A 176 -15.98 -0.45 -10.56
N GLU A 177 -16.99 -0.17 -11.40
CA GLU A 177 -17.65 1.14 -11.44
C GLU A 177 -18.42 1.46 -10.15
N ASP A 178 -19.22 0.52 -9.64
CA ASP A 178 -19.98 0.66 -8.38
C ASP A 178 -19.05 0.83 -7.17
N ALA A 179 -17.94 0.07 -7.15
CA ALA A 179 -16.96 0.12 -6.07
C ALA A 179 -16.03 1.35 -6.13
N CYS A 180 -15.96 2.07 -7.26
CA CYS A 180 -14.94 3.09 -7.53
C CYS A 180 -14.79 4.13 -6.40
N ALA A 181 -15.91 4.57 -5.82
CA ALA A 181 -15.92 5.56 -4.74
C ALA A 181 -15.18 5.10 -3.48
N THR A 182 -15.11 3.80 -3.20
CA THR A 182 -14.45 3.25 -2.01
C THR A 182 -12.94 3.52 -2.02
N TRP A 183 -12.31 3.49 -3.20
CA TRP A 183 -10.88 3.74 -3.35
C TRP A 183 -10.57 5.22 -3.51
N ARG A 184 -11.52 6.01 -4.05
CA ARG A 184 -11.37 7.46 -4.20
C ARG A 184 -11.53 8.22 -2.88
N TYR A 185 -12.38 7.73 -1.98
CA TYR A 185 -12.71 8.40 -0.72
C TYR A 185 -12.66 7.44 0.49
N PRO A 186 -11.53 6.75 0.75
CA PRO A 186 -11.42 5.87 1.89
C PRO A 186 -11.41 6.64 3.21
N ASP A 187 -12.13 6.14 4.22
CA ASP A 187 -11.91 6.56 5.59
C ASP A 187 -10.67 5.85 6.15
N LEU A 188 -9.61 6.61 6.43
CA LEU A 188 -8.33 6.12 6.92
C LEU A 188 -8.06 6.54 8.37
N THR A 189 -9.12 6.79 9.14
CA THR A 189 -9.00 7.19 10.55
C THR A 189 -8.34 6.10 11.39
N GLU A 190 -8.83 4.86 11.34
CA GLU A 190 -8.23 3.73 12.06
C GLU A 190 -6.80 3.43 11.60
N HIS A 191 -6.51 3.63 10.31
CA HIS A 191 -5.15 3.54 9.76
C HIS A 191 -4.20 4.59 10.33
N THR A 192 -4.72 5.78 10.60
CA THR A 192 -3.96 6.87 11.21
C THR A 192 -3.62 6.54 12.66
N GLU A 193 -4.61 6.07 13.42
CA GLU A 193 -4.41 5.66 14.82
C GLU A 193 -3.42 4.49 14.92
N TYR A 194 -3.57 3.50 14.04
CA TYR A 194 -2.64 2.37 13.94
C TYR A 194 -1.21 2.85 13.65
N LEU A 195 -1.02 3.69 12.62
CA LEU A 195 0.32 4.14 12.24
C LEU A 195 0.95 4.99 13.34
N ALA A 196 0.17 5.85 14.01
CA ALA A 196 0.64 6.60 15.16
C ALA A 196 1.15 5.68 16.27
N GLY A 197 0.41 4.61 16.60
CA GLY A 197 0.83 3.61 17.58
C GLY A 197 2.09 2.85 17.18
N ILE A 198 2.22 2.47 15.91
CA ILE A 198 3.45 1.83 15.40
C ILE A 198 4.64 2.79 15.50
N ILE A 199 4.50 4.05 15.11
CA ILE A 199 5.57 5.05 15.20
C ILE A 199 6.00 5.26 16.65
N ASP A 200 5.05 5.42 17.58
CA ASP A 200 5.35 5.55 19.01
C ASP A 200 6.11 4.32 19.54
N GLN A 201 5.65 3.12 19.18
CA GLN A 201 6.34 1.88 19.54
C GLN A 201 7.76 1.82 18.93
N THR A 202 7.93 2.20 17.66
CA THR A 202 9.24 2.23 16.98
C THR A 202 10.21 3.14 17.73
N ILE A 203 9.79 4.36 18.07
CA ILE A 203 10.61 5.34 18.80
C ILE A 203 11.01 4.78 20.17
N ASN A 204 10.06 4.21 20.92
CA ASN A 204 10.32 3.66 22.25
C ASN A 204 11.23 2.41 22.21
N LEU A 205 11.12 1.58 21.18
CA LEU A 205 11.99 0.41 21.01
C LEU A 205 13.42 0.79 20.65
N ASP A 206 13.60 1.75 19.75
CA ASP A 206 14.94 2.20 19.34
C ASP A 206 15.63 2.97 20.46
N TRP A 207 14.90 3.79 21.21
CA TRP A 207 15.44 4.47 22.39
C TRP A 207 15.98 3.49 23.44
N ASN A 208 15.26 2.39 23.71
CA ASN A 208 15.68 1.39 24.69
C ASN A 208 16.93 0.59 24.26
N LYS A 209 17.17 0.41 22.96
CA LYS A 209 18.41 -0.23 22.46
C LYS A 209 19.65 0.62 22.66
N HIS A 210 19.50 1.95 22.78
CA HIS A 210 20.61 2.87 22.98
C HIS A 210 20.93 3.15 24.46
N LEU A 211 20.13 2.62 25.40
CA LEU A 211 20.32 2.80 26.85
C LEU A 211 20.92 1.59 27.57
N THR A 212 21.16 0.47 26.91
CA THR A 212 21.92 -0.65 27.48
C THR A 212 23.42 -0.43 27.22
N PRO A 213 24.24 -0.19 28.25
CA PRO A 213 25.70 -0.21 28.10
C PRO A 213 26.16 -1.64 27.79
N GLU A 214 27.13 -1.80 26.90
CA GLU A 214 27.94 -3.02 26.80
C GLU A 214 28.66 -3.34 28.12
#